data_AF-A0A7C6EQE3-F1
#
_entry.id   AF-A0A7C6EQE3-F1
#
_cell.length_a   1.000
_cell.length_b   1.000
_cell.length_c   1.000
_cell.angle_alpha   90.00
_cell.angle_beta   90.00
_cell.angle_gamma   90.00
#
_symmetry.space_group_name_H-M   'P 1'
#
loop_
_entity.id
_entity.type
_entity.pdbx_description
1 polymer ?
#
loop_
_entity_poly.entity_id
_entity_poly.type
_entity_poly.pdbx_seq_one_letter_code
_entity_poly.pdbx_strand_id
1 'polypeptide(L)' 'MTDLVVLDGCSIDCAKKTMNENGIEKFLHLHTTDFGIIKGQTPFSKEKAKEIAEYIKNLKK' A
#
# COMPACT_ATOMS: atom_id res chain seq x y z
N MET A 1 5.45 -16.21 2.68
CA MET A 1 4.58 -15.07 2.29
C MET A 1 4.10 -14.40 3.58
N THR A 2 4.00 -13.07 3.65
CA THR A 2 3.37 -12.38 4.80
C THR A 2 1.90 -12.07 4.51
N ASP A 3 1.06 -12.17 5.54
CA ASP A 3 -0.38 -11.94 5.43
C ASP A 3 -0.77 -10.46 5.54
N LEU A 4 0.14 -9.61 6.01
CA LEU A 4 -0.08 -8.19 6.25
C LEU A 4 0.44 -7.35 5.08
N VAL A 5 -0.40 -6.43 4.61
CA VAL A 5 -0.05 -5.43 3.59
C VAL A 5 -0.18 -4.04 4.21
N VAL A 6 0.85 -3.23 4.02
CA VAL A 6 0.92 -1.84 4.44
C VAL A 6 0.97 -0.99 3.18
N LEU A 7 -0.01 -0.11 3.00
CA LEU A 7 -0.15 0.74 1.82
C LEU A 7 -0.01 2.21 2.21
N ASP A 8 1.06 2.85 1.76
CA ASP A 8 1.32 4.28 1.99
C ASP A 8 0.98 5.12 0.75
N GLY A 9 0.41 6.31 1.00
CA GLY A 9 -0.02 7.24 -0.07
C GLY A 9 0.97 8.37 -0.36
N CYS A 10 2.06 8.47 0.39
CA CYS A 10 3.05 9.54 0.30
C CYS A 10 4.41 9.05 0.81
N SER A 11 5.47 9.73 0.39
CA SER A 11 6.88 9.41 0.72
C SER A 11 7.25 9.47 2.21
N ILE A 12 6.33 9.89 3.08
CA ILE A 12 6.55 9.91 4.53
C ILE A 12 6.55 8.50 5.12
N ASP A 13 5.96 7.50 4.46
CA ASP A 13 5.89 6.11 4.94
C ASP A 13 5.27 6.01 6.35
N CYS A 14 4.21 6.77 6.63
CA CYS A 14 3.68 6.83 8.00
C CYS A 14 3.17 5.48 8.49
N ALA A 15 2.50 4.69 7.63
CA ALA A 15 2.00 3.38 8.02
C ALA A 15 3.15 2.40 8.26
N LYS A 16 4.16 2.35 7.37
CA LYS A 16 5.36 1.52 7.56
C LYS A 16 6.14 1.89 8.82
N LYS A 17 6.34 3.19 9.09
CA LYS A 17 7.03 3.66 10.30
C LYS A 17 6.30 3.20 11.56
N THR A 18 4.98 3.38 11.60
CA THR A 18 4.17 2.92 12.74
C THR A 18 4.28 1.41 12.96
N MET A 19 4.28 0.59 11.91
CA MET A 19 4.46 -0.86 12.05
C MET A 19 5.82 -1.20 12.66
N ASN A 20 6.90 -0.61 12.15
CA ASN A 20 8.26 -0.83 12.64
C ASN A 20 8.43 -0.35 14.10
N GLU A 21 7.89 0.81 14.46
CA GLU A 21 7.92 1.36 15.83
C GLU A 21 7.21 0.45 16.85
N ASN A 22 6.27 -0.37 16.39
CA ASN A 22 5.54 -1.34 17.21
C ASN A 22 6.09 -2.77 17.08
N GLY A 23 7.26 -2.96 16.46
CA GLY A 23 7.90 -4.27 16.32
C GLY A 23 7.25 -5.20 15.29
N ILE A 24 6.38 -4.68 14.42
CA ILE A 24 5.77 -5.44 13.33
C ILE A 24 6.64 -5.26 12.10
N GLU A 25 7.50 -6.24 11.81
CA GLU A 25 8.47 -6.15 10.69
C GLU A 25 8.09 -7.00 9.47
N LYS A 26 7.17 -7.95 9.63
CA LYS A 26 6.78 -8.89 8.58
C LYS A 26 5.54 -8.41 7.85
N PHE A 27 5.71 -7.53 6.87
CA PHE A 27 4.63 -7.05 6.01
C PHE A 27 5.11 -6.75 4.59
N LEU A 28 4.18 -6.79 3.64
CA LEU A 28 4.40 -6.29 2.28
C LEU A 28 4.12 -4.79 2.31
N HIS A 29 5.12 -3.98 1.99
CA HIS A 29 4.96 -2.53 1.86
C HIS A 29 4.74 -2.15 0.40
N LEU A 30 3.69 -1.38 0.12
CA LEU A 30 3.37 -0.86 -1.21
C LEU A 30 3.09 0.65 -1.12
N HIS A 31 3.31 1.34 -2.23
CA HIS A 31 2.90 2.73 -2.38
C HIS A 31 1.77 2.90 -3.39
N THR A 32 0.84 3.81 -3.12
CA THR A 32 -0.16 4.17 -4.14
C THR A 32 0.48 4.83 -5.37
N THR A 33 1.66 5.43 -5.21
CA THR A 33 2.44 6.00 -6.32
C THR A 33 2.99 4.95 -7.27
N ASP A 34 3.15 3.69 -6.83
CA ASP A 34 3.50 2.56 -7.71
C ASP A 34 2.40 2.32 -8.77
N PHE A 35 1.20 2.84 -8.52
CA PHE A 35 0.02 2.77 -9.40
C PHE A 35 -0.34 4.14 -10.01
N GLY A 36 0.53 5.13 -9.90
CA GLY A 36 0.31 6.49 -10.40
C GLY A 36 -0.68 7.33 -9.57
N ILE A 37 -0.96 6.94 -8.32
CA ILE A 37 -1.88 7.67 -7.44
C ILE A 37 -1.07 8.50 -6.45
N ILE A 38 -1.12 9.82 -6.62
CA ILE A 38 -0.47 10.80 -5.74
C ILE A 38 -1.52 11.41 -4.81
N LYS A 39 -1.31 11.25 -3.50
CA LYS A 39 -2.21 11.79 -2.47
C LYS A 39 -2.44 13.30 -2.65
N GLY A 40 -3.71 13.70 -2.69
CA GLY A 40 -4.12 15.09 -2.84
C GLY A 40 -4.04 15.65 -4.27
N GLN A 41 -3.50 14.88 -5.23
CA GLN A 41 -3.41 15.30 -6.64
C GLN A 41 -4.24 14.43 -7.57
N THR A 42 -4.30 13.11 -7.30
CA THR A 42 -5.09 12.18 -8.11
C THR A 42 -6.51 12.06 -7.54
N PRO A 43 -7.56 12.35 -8.33
CA PRO A 43 -8.94 12.09 -7.92
C PRO A 43 -9.18 10.59 -7.68
N PHE A 44 -10.11 10.27 -6.77
CA PHE A 44 -10.46 8.88 -6.50
C PHE A 44 -11.12 8.21 -7.71
N SER A 45 -10.72 6.96 -8.01
CA SER A 45 -11.33 6.08 -9.00
C SER A 45 -11.55 4.70 -8.40
N LYS A 46 -12.75 4.15 -8.59
CA LYS A 46 -13.09 2.78 -8.13
C LYS A 46 -12.30 1.73 -8.91
N GLU A 47 -12.05 1.99 -10.18
CA GLU A 47 -11.29 1.13 -11.09
C GLU A 47 -9.85 0.99 -10.60
N LYS A 48 -9.21 2.11 -10.26
CA LYS A 48 -7.86 2.12 -9.68
C LYS A 48 -7.78 1.42 -8.33
N ALA A 49 -8.76 1.64 -7.46
CA ALA A 49 -8.83 0.92 -6.18
C ALA A 49 -8.96 -0.60 -6.38
N LYS A 50 -9.76 -1.03 -7.37
CA LYS A 50 -9.93 -2.44 -7.72
C LYS A 50 -8.65 -3.05 -8.30
N GLU A 51 -7.98 -2.35 -9.19
CA GLU A 51 -6.68 -2.75 -9.77
C GLU A 51 -5.65 -3.05 -8.66
N ILE A 52 -5.48 -2.13 -7.70
CA ILE A 52 -4.56 -2.29 -6.57
C ILE A 52 -4.95 -3.50 -5.71
N ALA A 53 -6.25 -3.65 -5.42
CA ALA A 53 -6.73 -4.77 -4.61
C ALA A 53 -6.52 -6.13 -5.30
N GLU A 54 -6.72 -6.21 -6.62
CA GLU A 54 -6.46 -7.43 -7.40
C GLU A 54 -4.97 -7.74 -7.51
N TYR A 55 -4.13 -6.72 -7.70
CA TYR A 55 -2.68 -6.86 -7.66
C TYR A 55 -2.22 -7.48 -6.33
N ILE A 56 -2.67 -6.93 -5.20
CA ILE A 56 -2.34 -7.44 -3.86
C ILE A 56 -2.80 -8.90 -3.68
N LYS A 57 -4.01 -9.24 -4.15
CA LYS A 57 -4.52 -10.63 -4.08
C LYS A 57 -3.66 -11.60 -4.89
N ASN A 58 -3.16 -11.19 -6.05
CA ASN A 58 -2.36 -12.04 -6.91
C ASN A 58 -0.91 -12.22 -6.42
N LEU A 59 -0.37 -11.29 -5.63
CA LEU A 59 0.92 -11.48 -4.96
C LEU A 59 0.90 -12.61 -3.90
N LYS A 60 -0.29 -13.02 -3.45
CA LYS A 60 -0.48 -14.09 -2.47
C LYS A 60 -0.67 -15.49 -3.08
N LYS A 61 -0.75 -15.60 -4.42
CA LYS A 61 -0.78 -16.90 -5.12
C LYS A 61 0.63 -17.46 -5.28
#